data_AF-A0A924L463-F1
#
_entry.id   AF-A0A924L463-F1
#
_cell.length_a   1.000
_cell.length_b   1.000
_cell.length_c   1.000
_cell.angle_alpha   90.00
_cell.angle_beta   90.00
_cell.angle_gamma   90.00
#
_symmetry.space_group_name_H-M   'P 1'
#
loop_
_entity.id
_entity.type
_entity.pdbx_description
1 polymer ?
#
loop_
_entity_poly.entity_id
_entity_poly.type
_entity_poly.pdbx_seq_one_letter_code
_entity_poly.pdbx_strand_id
1 'polypeptide(L)'
;MIKNCRSYLVLFSIVLLLSNMVIAQSSAKPAAQPIVKYKPPVVQCMLGNAFGSEAAAGVEEAKNLISLPLKIADSKNVNYTLSSYHFAYKRTGITEDEATGKTSAETDMVSRQFNVTPLPALWQTNISESLHKGETLHFFDIIVLDKQGRRFFAPELKISIQ
;
A
#
# COMPACT_ATOMS: atom_id res chain seq x y z
N MET A 1 -37.02 -49.32 -68.10
CA MET A 1 -35.80 -49.53 -67.29
C MET A 1 -34.72 -48.56 -67.79
N ILE A 2 -34.15 -47.74 -66.89
CA ILE A 2 -32.88 -47.00 -67.04
C ILE A 2 -32.83 -45.84 -68.07
N LYS A 3 -33.55 -44.73 -67.86
CA LYS A 3 -33.17 -43.43 -68.51
C LYS A 3 -33.27 -42.19 -67.62
N ASN A 4 -34.04 -42.21 -66.52
CA ASN A 4 -34.25 -41.00 -65.70
C ASN A 4 -33.27 -40.85 -64.53
N CYS A 5 -32.44 -41.85 -64.22
CA CYS A 5 -31.53 -41.80 -63.06
C CYS A 5 -30.28 -40.92 -63.31
N ARG A 6 -29.88 -40.73 -64.57
CA ARG A 6 -28.69 -39.93 -64.93
C ARG A 6 -28.91 -38.42 -64.80
N SER A 7 -30.15 -37.94 -64.99
CA SER A 7 -30.45 -36.49 -64.99
C SER A 7 -30.51 -35.92 -63.56
N TYR A 8 -31.03 -36.69 -62.61
CA TYR A 8 -31.04 -36.30 -61.19
C TYR A 8 -29.64 -36.36 -60.54
N LEU A 9 -28.76 -37.26 -61.00
CA LEU A 9 -27.37 -37.35 -60.51
C LEU A 9 -26.52 -36.13 -60.91
N VAL A 10 -26.74 -35.58 -62.11
CA VAL A 10 -26.09 -34.35 -62.57
C VAL A 10 -26.64 -33.12 -61.82
N LEU A 11 -27.96 -33.07 -61.60
CA LEU A 11 -28.59 -31.98 -60.83
C LEU A 11 -28.18 -31.98 -59.34
N PHE A 12 -27.99 -33.15 -58.73
CA PHE A 12 -27.51 -33.26 -57.35
C PHE A 12 -26.03 -32.84 -57.20
N SER A 13 -25.22 -33.04 -58.24
CA SER A 13 -23.80 -32.66 -58.26
C SER A 13 -23.57 -31.14 -58.37
N ILE A 14 -24.50 -30.41 -58.98
CA ILE A 14 -24.42 -28.94 -59.14
C ILE A 14 -24.80 -28.20 -57.84
N VAL A 15 -25.71 -28.77 -57.03
CA VAL A 15 -26.15 -28.15 -55.77
C VAL A 15 -25.07 -28.22 -54.68
N LEU A 16 -24.21 -29.24 -54.70
CA LEU A 16 -23.11 -29.41 -53.73
C LEU A 16 -21.92 -28.46 -53.94
N LEU A 17 -21.78 -27.85 -55.12
CA LEU A 17 -20.69 -26.91 -55.43
C LEU A 17 -20.98 -25.46 -55.00
N LEU A 18 -22.20 -25.15 -54.55
CA LEU A 18 -22.60 -23.80 -54.12
C LEU A 18 -22.58 -23.60 -52.59
N SER A 19 -22.31 -24.65 -51.82
CA SER A 19 -22.23 -24.58 -50.36
C SER A 19 -20.77 -24.50 -49.90
N ASN A 20 -20.41 -23.36 -49.31
CA ASN A 20 -19.25 -23.08 -48.46
C ASN A 20 -18.04 -22.41 -49.12
N MET A 21 -18.16 -21.12 -49.41
CA MET A 21 -17.08 -20.18 -49.07
C MET A 21 -17.62 -19.13 -48.10
N VAL A 22 -17.72 -19.51 -46.83
CA VAL A 22 -17.74 -18.53 -45.74
C VAL A 22 -16.29 -18.12 -45.52
N ILE A 23 -15.90 -16.99 -46.10
CA ILE A 23 -14.63 -16.35 -45.76
C ILE A 23 -14.79 -15.86 -44.33
N ALA A 24 -14.18 -16.57 -43.38
CA ALA A 24 -14.07 -16.10 -42.00
C ALA A 24 -13.25 -14.81 -42.01
N GLN A 25 -13.92 -13.66 -42.04
CA GLN A 25 -13.27 -12.38 -41.78
C GLN A 25 -12.76 -12.43 -40.35
N SER A 26 -11.44 -12.62 -40.18
CA SER A 26 -10.82 -12.38 -38.88
C SER A 26 -11.02 -10.90 -38.59
N SER A 27 -11.98 -10.58 -37.73
CA SER A 27 -12.10 -9.22 -37.20
C SER A 27 -10.71 -8.86 -36.64
N ALA A 28 -10.09 -7.82 -37.19
CA ALA A 28 -8.85 -7.29 -36.65
C ALA A 28 -9.07 -7.11 -35.15
N LYS A 29 -8.21 -7.72 -34.32
CA LYS A 29 -8.28 -7.52 -32.87
C LYS A 29 -8.32 -6.01 -32.64
N PRO A 30 -9.27 -5.51 -31.82
CA PRO A 30 -9.30 -4.10 -31.47
C PRO A 30 -7.89 -3.67 -31.08
N ALA A 31 -7.40 -2.59 -31.69
CA ALA A 31 -6.08 -2.04 -31.36
C ALA A 31 -6.01 -1.90 -29.84
N ALA A 32 -5.01 -2.51 -29.21
CA ALA A 32 -4.86 -2.48 -27.77
C ALA A 32 -4.85 -1.02 -27.33
N GLN A 33 -5.78 -0.63 -26.45
CA GLN A 33 -5.78 0.71 -25.92
C GLN A 33 -4.45 0.95 -25.21
N PRO A 34 -3.80 2.11 -25.43
CA PRO A 34 -2.53 2.41 -24.79
C PRO A 34 -2.72 2.33 -23.27
N ILE A 35 -1.94 1.47 -22.62
CA ILE A 35 -1.93 1.33 -21.16
C ILE A 35 -1.44 2.68 -20.60
N VAL A 36 -2.36 3.46 -20.03
CA VAL A 36 -1.99 4.70 -19.35
C VAL A 36 -1.17 4.33 -18.12
N LYS A 37 0.12 4.63 -18.14
CA LYS A 37 1.02 4.38 -17.01
C LYS A 37 0.52 5.16 -15.79
N TYR A 38 0.20 4.43 -14.72
CA TYR A 38 -0.23 5.03 -13.46
C TYR A 38 0.90 5.88 -12.87
N LYS A 39 0.59 7.15 -12.58
CA LYS A 39 1.44 8.04 -11.79
C LYS A 39 0.78 8.23 -10.42
N PRO A 40 1.40 7.76 -9.32
CA PRO A 40 0.82 7.91 -8.01
C PRO A 40 0.74 9.39 -7.60
N PRO A 41 -0.27 9.78 -6.81
CA PRO A 41 -0.34 11.11 -6.21
C PRO A 41 0.85 11.39 -5.29
N VAL A 42 1.25 12.65 -5.21
CA VAL A 42 2.19 13.10 -4.19
C VAL A 42 1.41 13.37 -2.92
N VAL A 43 1.73 12.62 -1.86
CA VAL A 43 1.05 12.68 -0.56
C VAL A 43 2.04 12.95 0.55
N GLN A 44 1.52 13.36 1.70
CA GLN A 44 2.26 13.55 2.94
C GLN A 44 1.67 12.66 4.03
N CYS A 45 2.54 12.11 4.87
CA CYS A 45 2.18 11.39 6.08
C CYS A 45 2.23 12.35 7.29
N MET A 46 1.19 12.32 8.11
CA MET A 46 1.07 13.17 9.29
C MET A 46 0.43 12.44 10.48
N LEU A 47 0.85 12.85 11.67
CA LEU A 47 0.29 12.46 12.96
C LEU A 47 0.04 13.76 13.73
N GLY A 48 -1.22 14.21 13.79
CA GLY A 48 -1.52 15.55 14.32
C GLY A 48 -0.82 16.66 13.53
N ASN A 49 0.03 17.44 14.21
CA ASN A 49 0.87 18.50 13.65
C ASN A 49 2.26 17.99 13.17
N ALA A 50 2.64 16.75 13.47
CA ALA A 50 3.91 16.17 13.06
C ALA A 50 3.83 15.61 11.63
N PHE A 51 4.77 15.98 10.78
CA PHE A 51 4.84 15.52 9.39
C PHE A 51 6.28 15.41 8.88
N GLY A 52 6.52 14.49 7.95
CA GLY A 52 7.83 14.28 7.32
C GLY A 52 8.85 13.53 8.18
N SER A 53 10.09 13.46 7.70
CA SER A 53 11.19 12.67 8.30
C SER A 53 12.00 13.42 9.37
N GLU A 54 11.74 14.71 9.56
CA GLU A 54 12.50 15.61 10.45
C GLU A 54 11.61 16.21 11.56
N ALA A 55 10.46 15.60 11.83
CA ALA A 55 9.60 16.07 12.90
C ALA A 55 10.29 15.92 14.26
N ALA A 56 10.06 16.88 15.14
CA ALA A 56 10.51 16.85 16.52
C ALA A 56 9.33 17.17 17.43
N ALA A 57 9.27 16.50 18.57
CA ALA A 57 8.22 16.72 19.57
C ALA A 57 8.81 16.59 20.97
N GLY A 58 8.27 17.36 21.91
CA GLY A 58 8.55 17.14 23.33
C GLY A 58 7.93 15.81 23.81
N VAL A 59 8.41 15.28 24.94
CA VAL A 59 7.92 14.01 25.50
C VAL A 59 6.38 13.99 25.65
N GLU A 60 5.78 15.01 26.28
CA GLU A 60 4.32 15.06 26.50
C GLU A 60 3.53 15.25 25.19
N GLU A 61 4.07 16.01 24.24
CA GLU A 61 3.48 16.15 22.91
C GLU A 61 3.47 14.80 22.19
N ALA A 62 4.59 14.08 22.21
CA ALA A 62 4.70 12.78 21.57
C ALA A 62 3.77 11.71 22.20
N LYS A 63 3.56 11.76 23.52
CA LYS A 63 2.55 10.94 24.21
C LYS A 63 1.13 11.22 23.70
N ASN A 64 0.82 12.48 23.39
CA ASN A 64 -0.46 12.82 22.77
C ASN A 64 -0.51 12.36 21.30
N LEU A 65 0.58 12.57 20.55
CA LEU A 65 0.65 12.20 19.13
C LEU A 65 0.45 10.70 18.90
N ILE A 66 1.00 9.82 19.73
CA ILE A 66 0.88 8.36 19.54
C ILE A 66 -0.57 7.85 19.62
N SER A 67 -1.47 8.64 20.23
CA SER A 67 -2.90 8.33 20.32
C SER A 67 -3.70 8.76 19.08
N LEU A 68 -3.09 9.55 18.20
CA LEU A 68 -3.74 10.08 17.00
C LEU A 68 -3.69 9.07 15.84
N PRO A 69 -4.65 9.14 14.90
CA PRO A 69 -4.60 8.33 13.70
C PRO A 69 -3.55 8.86 12.72
N LEU A 70 -2.82 7.94 12.09
CA LEU A 70 -1.92 8.21 10.98
C LEU A 70 -2.75 8.65 9.78
N LYS A 71 -2.54 9.88 9.32
CA LYS A 71 -3.28 10.48 8.21
C LYS A 71 -2.36 10.64 7.01
N ILE A 72 -2.85 10.25 5.83
CA ILE A 72 -2.17 10.43 4.56
C ILE A 72 -3.04 11.31 3.67
N ALA A 73 -2.51 12.46 3.28
CA ALA A 73 -3.24 13.44 2.48
C ALA A 73 -2.37 14.07 1.39
N ASP A 74 -2.99 14.49 0.29
CA ASP A 74 -2.32 15.30 -0.75
C ASP A 74 -2.37 16.80 -0.42
N SER A 75 -1.80 17.63 -1.30
CA SER A 75 -1.82 19.10 -1.19
C SER A 75 -3.22 19.71 -1.27
N LYS A 76 -4.24 18.94 -1.68
CA LYS A 76 -5.65 19.33 -1.71
C LYS A 76 -6.41 18.81 -0.50
N ASN A 77 -5.71 18.27 0.50
CA ASN A 77 -6.27 17.67 1.73
C ASN A 77 -7.22 16.50 1.43
N VAL A 78 -7.01 15.79 0.31
CA VAL A 78 -7.72 14.55 0.00
C VAL A 78 -7.10 13.43 0.81
N ASN A 79 -7.91 12.77 1.63
CA ASN A 79 -7.46 11.65 2.46
C ASN A 79 -7.41 10.34 1.64
N TYR A 80 -6.38 9.55 1.90
CA TYR A 80 -6.19 8.23 1.30
C TYR A 80 -6.44 7.13 2.32
N THR A 81 -6.98 6.00 1.86
CA THR A 81 -7.31 4.89 2.75
C THR A 81 -6.04 4.12 3.08
N LEU A 82 -5.74 3.98 4.37
CA LEU A 82 -4.59 3.20 4.83
C LEU A 82 -4.79 1.71 4.54
N SER A 83 -3.79 1.07 3.93
CA SER A 83 -3.75 -0.39 3.76
C SER A 83 -2.85 -1.02 4.83
N SER A 84 -1.64 -0.52 5.02
CA SER A 84 -0.70 -1.01 6.02
C SER A 84 0.46 -0.04 6.23
N TYR A 85 1.18 -0.20 7.34
CA TYR A 85 2.45 0.46 7.61
C TYR A 85 3.28 -0.39 8.58
N HIS A 86 4.59 -0.15 8.61
CA HIS A 86 5.43 -0.57 9.72
C HIS A 86 5.61 0.58 10.70
N PHE A 87 5.67 0.25 11.97
CA PHE A 87 6.00 1.18 13.02
C PHE A 87 7.12 0.61 13.88
N ALA A 88 8.16 1.41 14.08
CA ALA A 88 9.25 1.13 14.98
C ALA A 88 9.43 2.29 15.96
N TYR A 89 9.82 1.98 17.19
CA TYR A 89 10.30 2.98 18.12
C TYR A 89 11.60 2.53 18.77
N LYS A 90 12.52 3.48 18.90
CA LYS A 90 13.77 3.33 19.65
C LYS A 90 13.48 3.67 21.10
N ARG A 91 13.81 2.78 22.02
CA ARG A 91 13.72 3.00 23.47
C ARG A 91 15.10 3.01 24.10
N THR A 92 15.28 3.79 25.16
CA THR A 92 16.52 3.88 25.92
C THR A 92 16.25 3.43 27.36
N GLY A 93 16.97 2.39 27.79
CA GLY A 93 16.95 1.89 29.17
C GLY A 93 18.26 2.19 29.89
N ILE A 94 18.26 2.05 31.22
CA ILE A 94 19.47 2.09 32.04
C ILE A 94 19.78 0.66 32.47
N THR A 95 20.99 0.19 32.14
CA THR A 95 21.50 -1.13 32.51
C THR A 95 22.66 -0.96 33.48
N GLU A 96 22.71 -1.79 34.53
CA GLU A 96 23.82 -1.84 35.49
C GLU A 96 24.74 -3.03 35.18
N ASP A 97 26.04 -2.76 35.11
CA ASP A 97 27.06 -3.81 34.97
C ASP A 97 27.27 -4.51 36.33
N GLU A 98 26.98 -5.81 36.40
CA GLU A 98 27.04 -6.60 37.64
C GLU A 98 28.46 -6.69 38.24
N ALA A 99 29.51 -6.57 37.43
CA ALA A 99 30.89 -6.67 37.88
C ALA A 99 31.43 -5.33 38.42
N THR A 100 30.94 -4.21 37.90
CA THR A 100 31.47 -2.87 38.23
C THR A 100 30.47 -1.97 38.97
N GLY A 101 29.19 -2.34 39.04
CA GLY A 101 28.11 -1.51 39.61
C GLY A 101 27.85 -0.22 38.84
N LYS A 102 28.37 -0.11 37.60
CA LYS A 102 28.22 1.11 36.79
C LYS A 102 26.96 1.05 35.96
N THR A 103 26.14 2.09 36.04
CA THR A 103 24.98 2.28 35.18
C THR A 103 25.36 2.88 33.83
N SER A 104 24.82 2.34 32.74
CA SER A 104 25.00 2.85 31.38
C SER A 104 23.66 2.88 30.64
N ALA A 105 23.55 3.77 29.65
CA ALA A 105 22.37 3.84 28.80
C ALA A 105 22.50 2.85 27.64
N GLU A 106 21.49 2.01 27.46
CA GLU A 106 21.40 1.05 26.37
C GLU A 106 20.16 1.32 25.53
N THR A 107 20.27 1.21 24.21
CA THR A 107 19.17 1.50 23.30
C THR A 107 18.73 0.24 22.58
N ASP A 108 17.42 0.03 22.55
CA ASP A 108 16.77 -1.09 21.85
C ASP A 108 15.71 -0.55 20.88
N MET A 109 15.28 -1.37 19.92
CA MET A 109 14.27 -1.00 18.94
C MET A 109 13.18 -2.07 18.84
N VAL A 110 11.94 -1.64 19.01
CA VAL A 110 10.77 -2.51 18.89
C VAL A 110 10.02 -2.12 17.62
N SER A 111 9.64 -3.11 16.79
CA SER A 111 9.00 -2.89 15.50
C SER A 111 7.88 -3.88 15.22
N ARG A 112 6.84 -3.44 14.51
CA ARG A 112 5.72 -4.28 14.04
C ARG A 112 5.00 -3.68 12.84
N GLN A 113 4.39 -4.54 12.02
CA GLN A 113 3.46 -4.14 10.96
C GLN A 113 2.03 -3.97 11.50
N PHE A 114 1.34 -2.92 11.04
CA PHE A 114 -0.04 -2.61 11.35
C PHE A 114 -0.87 -2.39 10.09
N ASN A 115 -2.16 -2.67 10.19
CA ASN A 115 -3.18 -2.45 9.15
C ASN A 115 -4.35 -1.59 9.66
N VAL A 116 -4.25 -1.08 10.89
CA VAL A 116 -5.23 -0.22 11.54
C VAL A 116 -4.52 0.97 12.15
N THR A 117 -5.21 2.11 12.22
CA THR A 117 -4.71 3.32 12.87
C THR A 117 -5.86 3.98 13.65
N PRO A 118 -5.64 4.57 14.85
CA PRO A 118 -4.38 4.69 15.60
C PRO A 118 -3.72 3.35 15.97
N LEU A 119 -2.51 3.41 16.53
CA LEU A 119 -1.83 2.22 17.06
C LEU A 119 -2.69 1.49 18.10
N PRO A 120 -2.57 0.17 18.29
CA PRO A 120 -3.35 -0.53 19.32
C PRO A 120 -3.08 0.01 20.73
N ALA A 121 -4.08 -0.04 21.61
CA ALA A 121 -4.00 0.54 22.96
C ALA A 121 -2.75 0.11 23.75
N LEU A 122 -2.38 -1.17 23.71
CA LEU A 122 -1.17 -1.68 24.37
C LEU A 122 0.10 -0.96 23.91
N TRP A 123 0.22 -0.66 22.61
CA TRP A 123 1.38 0.08 22.08
C TRP A 123 1.33 1.53 22.53
N GLN A 124 0.16 2.17 22.51
CA GLN A 124 0.01 3.54 23.01
C GLN A 124 0.42 3.63 24.48
N THR A 125 -0.09 2.74 25.34
CA THR A 125 0.22 2.69 26.78
C THR A 125 1.71 2.46 27.02
N ASN A 126 2.28 1.38 26.46
CA ASN A 126 3.69 1.04 26.67
C ASN A 126 4.63 2.17 26.26
N ILE A 127 4.36 2.81 25.11
CA ILE A 127 5.17 3.94 24.65
C ILE A 127 4.95 5.13 25.58
N SER A 128 3.71 5.47 25.92
CA SER A 128 3.41 6.64 26.74
C SER A 128 4.01 6.58 28.16
N GLU A 129 4.15 5.38 28.72
CA GLU A 129 4.71 5.17 30.06
C GLU A 129 6.25 5.20 30.07
N SER A 130 6.89 4.81 28.97
CA SER A 130 8.35 4.65 28.89
C SER A 130 9.05 5.62 27.94
N LEU A 131 8.35 6.61 27.38
CA LEU A 131 8.93 7.52 26.39
C LEU A 131 9.90 8.50 27.05
N HIS A 132 11.13 8.58 26.54
CA HIS A 132 12.18 9.48 27.01
C HIS A 132 12.74 10.35 25.89
N LYS A 133 13.40 11.46 26.29
CA LYS A 133 14.18 12.29 25.38
C LYS A 133 15.29 11.48 24.70
N GLY A 134 15.52 11.73 23.42
CA GLY A 134 16.54 11.03 22.61
C GLY A 134 16.03 9.76 21.92
N GLU A 135 14.78 9.39 22.16
CA GLU A 135 14.08 8.31 21.48
C GLU A 135 13.50 8.77 20.14
N THR A 136 13.02 7.82 19.33
CA THR A 136 12.43 8.11 18.02
C THR A 136 11.23 7.23 17.75
N LEU A 137 10.17 7.83 17.21
CA LEU A 137 8.98 7.16 16.68
C LEU A 137 9.06 7.17 15.15
N HIS A 138 8.90 6.02 14.48
CA HIS A 138 9.12 5.91 13.04
C HIS A 138 8.03 5.08 12.37
N PHE A 139 7.31 5.70 11.45
CA PHE A 139 6.30 5.09 10.58
C PHE A 139 6.87 4.98 9.17
N PHE A 140 6.99 3.78 8.63
CA PHE A 140 7.61 3.51 7.34
C PHE A 140 6.88 2.40 6.59
N ASP A 141 7.28 2.14 5.34
CA ASP A 141 6.60 1.19 4.43
C ASP A 141 5.08 1.39 4.38
N ILE A 142 4.67 2.66 4.34
CA ILE A 142 3.26 3.05 4.40
C ILE A 142 2.62 2.82 3.03
N ILE A 143 1.65 1.93 2.98
CA ILE A 143 0.88 1.59 1.78
C ILE A 143 -0.53 2.14 1.94
N VAL A 144 -0.97 2.92 0.96
CA VAL A 144 -2.31 3.51 0.91
C VAL A 144 -3.02 3.16 -0.40
N LEU A 145 -4.34 3.29 -0.38
CA LEU A 145 -5.24 3.07 -1.51
C LEU A 145 -5.77 4.42 -2.00
N ASP A 146 -5.74 4.62 -3.31
CA ASP A 146 -6.47 5.72 -3.94
C ASP A 146 -7.98 5.42 -4.06
N LYS A 147 -8.73 6.38 -4.59
CA LYS A 147 -10.19 6.26 -4.82
C LYS A 147 -10.58 5.11 -5.76
N GLN A 148 -9.64 4.57 -6.53
CA GLN A 148 -9.82 3.47 -7.46
C GLN A 148 -9.32 2.13 -6.88
N GLY A 149 -8.89 2.11 -5.60
CA GLY A 149 -8.36 0.93 -4.93
C GLY A 149 -6.93 0.56 -5.33
N ARG A 150 -6.21 1.45 -6.04
CA ARG A 150 -4.81 1.21 -6.43
C ARG A 150 -3.89 1.51 -5.26
N ARG A 151 -2.95 0.60 -5.02
CA ARG A 151 -1.95 0.72 -3.95
C ARG A 151 -0.78 1.59 -4.41
N PHE A 152 -0.29 2.44 -3.51
CA PHE A 152 0.96 3.17 -3.69
C PHE A 152 1.61 3.48 -2.34
N PHE A 153 2.91 3.75 -2.36
CA PHE A 153 3.68 4.12 -1.18
C PHE A 153 3.46 5.59 -0.81
N ALA A 154 3.26 5.85 0.48
CA ALA A 154 3.33 7.18 1.06
C ALA A 154 4.72 7.41 1.68
N PRO A 155 5.16 8.68 1.82
CA PRO A 155 6.41 8.99 2.52
C PRO A 155 6.35 8.57 3.99
N GLU A 156 7.51 8.27 4.56
CA GLU A 156 7.65 7.97 5.99
C GLU A 156 7.40 9.20 6.88
N LEU A 157 7.14 8.92 8.15
CA LEU A 157 7.05 9.90 9.23
C LEU A 157 8.02 9.47 10.34
N LYS A 158 8.96 10.35 10.69
CA LYS A 158 9.89 10.12 11.78
C LYS A 158 9.86 11.29 12.74
N ILE A 159 9.63 11.00 14.02
CA ILE A 159 9.50 11.98 15.09
C ILE A 159 10.65 11.72 16.08
N SER A 160 11.53 12.70 16.25
CA SER A 160 12.60 12.68 17.25
C SER A 160 12.12 13.31 18.55
N ILE A 161 12.34 12.63 19.67
CA ILE A 161 11.87 13.11 20.98
C ILE A 161 12.93 14.02 21.62
N GLN A 162 12.57 15.25 21.94
CA GLN A 162 13.46 16.31 22.44
C GLN A 162 13.14 16.77 23.86
#